data_AF-A0AAW3ZM21-F1
#
_entry.id   AF-A0AAW3ZM21-F1
#
_cell.length_a   1.000
_cell.length_b   1.000
_cell.length_c   1.000
_cell.angle_alpha   90.00
_cell.angle_beta   90.00
_cell.angle_gamma   90.00
#
_symmetry.space_group_name_H-M   'P 1'
#
loop_
_entity.id
_entity.type
_entity.pdbx_description
1 polymer ?
#
loop_
_entity_poly.entity_id
_entity_poly.type
_entity_poly.pdbx_seq_one_letter_code
_entity_poly.pdbx_strand_id
1 'polypeptide(L)'
;MQLNGQPRTPFAISLALALALALCLVEAAAGSEDPGGKSADTRPAVVAPVGQPDSPIATATEPLAVPESQPEPQAKPSKPAGKPPTPRKSFVERSPLVSSDAYRGLAEQMAGGSVLADVVQRLNQRIELPQSVALRFAECGEANAYFLPDQREVRLCFELFDQIADLLAQQVEDEAQLTHALKGVLSFVALHEVGHAVVAVRSLPMIGNEETAVDQFAVWLLVDGKDGDLAVLSAAAAFAAGMTLDDPAGAHASDAQRYYNLVCWLAGGNAKRKQQVMEDWALPASRAVGCEEEFRQLSQGWQRLLQPVAVAQPAAEKSASAETPAAQQGAGAAPAAESAADGESAKHD
;
A
#
# COMPACT_ATOMS: atom_id res chain seq x y z
N MET A 1 -42.96 -17.34 -2.85
CA MET A 1 -41.55 -17.24 -2.39
C MET A 1 -41.51 -16.20 -1.29
N GLN A 2 -41.55 -16.63 -0.03
CA GLN A 2 -41.41 -15.74 1.12
C GLN A 2 -39.94 -15.75 1.56
N LEU A 3 -39.39 -14.54 1.62
CA LEU A 3 -38.10 -14.20 2.22
C LEU A 3 -38.23 -14.37 3.74
N ASN A 4 -37.35 -15.17 4.35
CA ASN A 4 -37.30 -15.32 5.80
C ASN A 4 -36.00 -14.67 6.30
N GLY A 5 -36.08 -13.37 6.57
CA GLY A 5 -35.06 -12.64 7.32
C GLY A 5 -35.29 -12.86 8.81
N GLN A 6 -34.34 -13.49 9.49
CA GLN A 6 -34.26 -13.52 10.95
C GLN A 6 -33.34 -12.36 11.40
N PRO A 7 -33.73 -11.58 12.42
CA PRO A 7 -32.86 -10.54 12.97
C PRO A 7 -31.69 -11.18 13.72
N ARG A 8 -30.46 -10.91 13.30
CA ARG A 8 -29.25 -11.25 14.09
C ARG A 8 -29.15 -10.25 15.24
N THR A 9 -29.24 -10.75 16.47
CA THR A 9 -28.96 -9.99 17.69
C THR A 9 -27.50 -9.52 17.70
N PRO A 10 -27.18 -8.33 18.23
CA PRO A 10 -25.79 -7.89 18.37
C PRO A 10 -25.05 -8.86 19.29
N PHE A 11 -23.96 -9.43 18.78
CA PHE A 11 -23.11 -10.37 19.52
C PHE A 11 -22.50 -9.65 20.72
N ALA A 12 -22.66 -10.24 21.91
CA ALA A 12 -21.86 -9.87 23.06
C ALA A 12 -20.39 -10.16 22.72
N ILE A 13 -19.51 -9.18 22.94
CA ILE A 13 -18.05 -9.35 22.87
C ILE A 13 -17.71 -10.60 23.69
N SER A 14 -17.28 -11.67 23.01
CA SER A 14 -16.88 -12.90 23.68
C SER A 14 -15.78 -12.58 24.69
N LEU A 15 -15.87 -13.15 25.90
CA LEU A 15 -14.92 -12.91 27.00
C LEU A 15 -13.45 -13.06 26.57
N ALA A 16 -13.17 -13.90 25.58
CA ALA A 16 -11.85 -14.08 24.96
C ALA A 16 -11.33 -12.83 24.22
N LEU A 17 -12.21 -12.09 23.52
CA LEU A 17 -11.86 -10.85 22.82
C LEU A 17 -11.56 -9.72 23.82
N ALA A 18 -12.33 -9.64 24.90
CA ALA A 18 -12.08 -8.68 25.98
C ALA A 18 -10.76 -8.95 26.74
N LEU A 19 -10.35 -10.23 26.86
CA LEU A 19 -9.11 -10.63 27.55
C LEU A 19 -7.86 -10.39 26.68
N ALA A 20 -7.92 -10.74 25.38
CA ALA A 20 -6.85 -10.47 24.42
C ALA A 20 -6.52 -8.96 24.30
N LEU A 21 -7.55 -8.11 24.35
CA LEU A 21 -7.41 -6.66 24.36
C LEU A 21 -6.79 -6.10 25.66
N ALA A 22 -7.09 -6.70 26.81
CA ALA A 22 -6.55 -6.26 28.10
C ALA A 22 -5.03 -6.53 28.23
N LEU A 23 -4.52 -7.58 27.60
CA LEU A 23 -3.09 -7.92 27.59
C LEU A 23 -2.24 -6.93 26.78
N CYS A 24 -2.80 -6.26 25.77
CA CYS A 24 -2.08 -5.22 25.01
C CYS A 24 -1.61 -4.03 25.86
N LEU A 25 -2.24 -3.77 27.01
CA LEU A 25 -1.86 -2.64 27.89
C LEU A 25 -0.65 -2.95 28.79
N VAL A 26 -0.33 -4.23 29.01
CA VAL A 26 0.67 -4.62 30.02
C VAL A 26 2.10 -4.60 29.49
N GLU A 27 2.31 -4.86 28.20
CA GLU A 27 3.66 -4.90 27.60
C GLU A 27 4.29 -3.52 27.40
N ALA A 28 3.51 -2.43 27.52
CA ALA A 28 4.02 -1.07 27.45
C ALA A 28 4.73 -0.58 28.74
N ALA A 29 4.66 -1.34 29.84
CA ALA A 29 5.12 -0.87 31.16
C ALA A 29 6.34 -1.61 31.76
N ALA A 30 6.83 -2.70 31.14
CA ALA A 30 7.93 -3.47 31.68
C ALA A 30 9.15 -3.45 30.75
N GLY A 31 10.09 -2.54 31.02
CA GLY A 31 11.46 -2.74 30.57
C GLY A 31 12.07 -3.90 31.36
N SER A 32 12.30 -5.04 30.71
CA SER A 32 13.14 -6.10 31.25
C SER A 32 14.00 -6.71 30.15
N GLU A 33 15.31 -6.69 30.40
CA GLU A 33 16.33 -7.44 29.66
C GLU A 33 16.01 -8.94 29.74
N ASP A 34 15.96 -9.64 28.60
CA ASP A 34 15.76 -11.09 28.53
C ASP A 34 17.11 -11.82 28.39
N PRO A 35 17.52 -12.67 29.34
CA PRO A 35 18.67 -13.53 29.19
C PRO A 35 18.25 -14.87 28.56
N GLY A 36 18.41 -15.00 27.24
CA GLY A 36 18.61 -16.28 26.57
C GLY A 36 17.57 -17.38 26.86
N GLY A 37 16.30 -17.15 26.51
CA GLY A 37 15.27 -18.19 26.42
C GLY A 37 15.16 -18.76 25.00
N LYS A 38 15.09 -20.09 24.85
CA LYS A 38 14.82 -20.76 23.57
C LYS A 38 13.44 -20.31 23.05
N SER A 39 13.40 -19.82 21.82
CA SER A 39 12.18 -19.39 21.11
C SER A 39 11.12 -20.49 21.19
N ALA A 40 10.03 -20.22 21.91
CA ALA A 40 8.82 -21.02 21.82
C ALA A 40 8.24 -20.85 20.40
N ASP A 41 7.71 -21.94 19.86
CA ASP A 41 7.19 -22.01 18.50
C ASP A 41 5.88 -21.22 18.42
N THR A 42 5.94 -19.97 17.96
CA THR A 42 4.79 -19.04 17.87
C THR A 42 3.95 -19.24 16.60
N ARG A 43 3.93 -20.47 16.09
CA ARG A 43 3.39 -20.80 14.76
C ARG A 43 1.87 -20.98 14.81
N PRO A 44 1.09 -20.22 14.03
CA PRO A 44 -0.28 -20.60 13.74
C PRO A 44 -0.29 -21.85 12.85
N ALA A 45 -1.22 -22.78 13.09
CA ALA A 45 -1.42 -23.98 12.28
C ALA A 45 -2.21 -23.62 11.01
N VAL A 46 -1.60 -22.90 10.07
CA VAL A 46 -2.29 -22.39 8.88
C VAL A 46 -2.35 -23.47 7.80
N VAL A 47 -3.57 -23.91 7.47
CA VAL A 47 -3.81 -24.75 6.29
C VAL A 47 -3.77 -23.84 5.07
N ALA A 48 -2.74 -23.98 4.23
CA ALA A 48 -2.66 -23.27 2.97
C ALA A 48 -3.86 -23.60 2.06
N PRO A 49 -4.34 -22.65 1.24
CA PRO A 49 -5.40 -22.92 0.28
C PRO A 49 -4.96 -24.03 -0.68
N VAL A 50 -5.88 -24.94 -1.03
CA VAL A 50 -5.58 -26.09 -1.91
C VAL A 50 -5.16 -25.58 -3.29
N GLY A 51 -3.87 -25.74 -3.63
CA GLY A 51 -3.34 -25.46 -4.96
C GLY A 51 -3.83 -26.49 -6.00
N GLN A 52 -4.02 -26.04 -7.25
CA GLN A 52 -4.19 -26.92 -8.40
C GLN A 52 -2.93 -27.80 -8.59
N PRO A 53 -3.06 -29.04 -9.11
CA PRO A 53 -1.93 -29.94 -9.28
C PRO A 53 -0.85 -29.37 -10.20
N ASP A 54 0.41 -29.61 -9.84
CA ASP A 54 1.60 -29.22 -10.58
C ASP A 54 1.47 -29.61 -12.06
N SER A 55 1.34 -28.60 -12.92
CA SER A 55 1.53 -28.80 -14.35
C SER A 55 3.03 -28.91 -14.64
N PRO A 56 3.46 -29.82 -15.53
CA PRO A 56 4.87 -30.01 -15.83
C PRO A 56 5.47 -28.74 -16.44
N ILE A 57 6.63 -28.36 -15.90
CA ILE A 57 7.43 -27.20 -16.28
C ILE A 57 7.80 -27.29 -17.76
N ALA A 58 7.34 -26.33 -18.57
CA ALA A 58 7.96 -26.03 -19.85
C ALA A 58 9.31 -25.36 -19.57
N THR A 59 10.37 -25.92 -20.11
CA THR A 59 11.75 -25.47 -19.95
C THR A 59 11.90 -23.99 -20.30
N ALA A 60 12.21 -23.16 -19.29
CA ALA A 60 12.57 -21.78 -19.48
C ALA A 60 13.89 -21.69 -20.26
N THR A 61 13.88 -20.89 -21.33
CA THR A 61 15.06 -20.55 -22.12
C THR A 61 15.93 -19.58 -21.31
N GLU A 62 17.26 -19.73 -21.40
CA GLU A 62 18.25 -18.91 -20.70
C GLU A 62 18.01 -17.38 -20.84
N PRO A 63 18.23 -16.58 -19.79
CA PRO A 63 18.20 -15.14 -19.92
C PRO A 63 19.47 -14.61 -20.62
N LEU A 64 19.28 -13.72 -21.60
CA LEU A 64 20.37 -12.97 -22.22
C LEU A 64 21.03 -12.05 -21.18
N ALA A 65 22.36 -12.14 -21.10
CA ALA A 65 23.19 -11.21 -20.33
C ALA A 65 23.15 -9.80 -20.92
N VAL A 66 22.90 -8.80 -20.07
CA VAL A 66 23.06 -7.37 -20.40
C VAL A 66 24.32 -6.87 -19.68
N PRO A 67 25.22 -6.12 -20.33
CA PRO A 67 26.46 -5.69 -19.72
C PRO A 67 26.24 -4.58 -18.68
N GLU A 68 26.91 -4.70 -17.54
CA GLU A 68 27.01 -3.66 -16.50
C GLU A 68 27.70 -2.40 -17.04
N SER A 69 27.05 -1.24 -16.87
CA SER A 69 27.67 0.08 -17.02
C SER A 69 27.93 0.69 -15.64
N GLN A 70 29.19 1.05 -15.38
CA GLN A 70 29.63 1.68 -14.13
C GLN A 70 29.15 3.14 -14.00
N PRO A 71 28.96 3.68 -12.78
CA PRO A 71 28.51 5.05 -12.56
C PRO A 71 29.66 6.09 -12.63
N GLU A 72 29.42 7.22 -13.29
CA GLU A 72 30.28 8.40 -13.26
C GLU A 72 30.07 9.28 -11.99
N PRO A 73 31.04 10.14 -11.61
CA PRO A 73 31.06 10.80 -10.31
C PRO A 73 30.10 11.99 -10.21
N GLN A 74 29.35 12.03 -9.11
CA GLN A 74 28.39 13.08 -8.77
C GLN A 74 29.06 14.43 -8.47
N ALA A 75 28.56 15.51 -9.06
CA ALA A 75 28.91 16.88 -8.71
C ALA A 75 28.22 17.32 -7.40
N LYS A 76 28.93 18.09 -6.57
CA LYS A 76 28.49 18.54 -5.24
C LYS A 76 27.31 19.52 -5.31
N PRO A 77 26.29 19.40 -4.43
CA PRO A 77 25.19 20.36 -4.37
C PRO A 77 25.60 21.65 -3.62
N SER A 78 25.19 22.79 -4.18
CA SER A 78 25.29 24.11 -3.54
C SER A 78 24.00 24.42 -2.76
N LYS A 79 24.15 24.92 -1.52
CA LYS A 79 23.08 25.27 -0.56
C LYS A 79 22.21 26.44 -1.06
N PRO A 80 20.89 26.40 -0.87
CA PRO A 80 20.10 27.60 -0.60
C PRO A 80 19.83 27.74 0.90
N ALA A 81 19.98 28.95 1.39
CA ALA A 81 19.68 29.35 2.76
C ALA A 81 18.20 29.67 2.90
N GLY A 82 17.52 28.94 3.78
CA GLY A 82 16.19 29.24 4.30
C GLY A 82 15.97 28.37 5.53
N LYS A 83 15.42 28.94 6.61
CA LYS A 83 15.10 28.18 7.82
C LYS A 83 14.11 27.07 7.41
N PRO A 84 14.37 25.78 7.72
CA PRO A 84 13.49 24.70 7.29
C PRO A 84 12.09 24.96 7.87
N PRO A 85 11.02 24.93 7.06
CA PRO A 85 9.68 24.84 7.62
C PRO A 85 9.63 23.61 8.53
N THR A 86 8.97 23.72 9.68
CA THR A 86 8.72 22.55 10.54
C THR A 86 8.08 21.45 9.69
N PRO A 87 8.60 20.20 9.74
CA PRO A 87 8.11 19.14 8.89
C PRO A 87 6.62 18.90 9.21
N ARG A 88 5.76 19.11 8.21
CA ARG A 88 4.35 18.74 8.31
C ARG A 88 4.31 17.22 8.38
N LYS A 89 3.64 16.65 9.38
CA LYS A 89 3.42 15.21 9.45
C LYS A 89 2.54 14.79 8.26
N SER A 90 3.04 13.88 7.43
CA SER A 90 2.34 13.34 6.26
C SER A 90 1.17 12.45 6.67
N PHE A 91 1.29 11.78 7.81
CA PHE A 91 0.26 10.88 8.34
C PHE A 91 -0.09 11.27 9.77
N VAL A 92 -1.37 11.24 10.11
CA VAL A 92 -1.87 11.65 11.42
C VAL A 92 -2.97 10.69 11.89
N GLU A 93 -2.80 10.11 13.07
CA GLU A 93 -3.87 9.36 13.74
C GLU A 93 -4.94 10.32 14.26
N ARG A 94 -6.22 9.98 14.05
CA ARG A 94 -7.37 10.71 14.59
C ARG A 94 -8.13 9.82 15.56
N SER A 95 -8.84 10.46 16.49
CA SER A 95 -9.70 9.78 17.44
C SER A 95 -10.75 8.91 16.70
N PRO A 96 -11.07 7.73 17.23
CA PRO A 96 -12.05 6.87 16.61
C PRO A 96 -13.43 7.50 16.53
N LEU A 97 -14.22 7.12 15.51
CA LEU A 97 -15.63 7.47 15.40
C LEU A 97 -16.48 6.33 15.94
N VAL A 98 -17.10 6.52 17.11
CA VAL A 98 -17.95 5.50 17.74
C VAL A 98 -19.30 6.10 18.11
N SER A 99 -20.37 5.38 17.82
CA SER A 99 -21.74 5.82 18.07
C SER A 99 -22.47 4.94 19.09
N SER A 100 -22.19 3.64 19.10
CA SER A 100 -22.81 2.67 20.00
C SER A 100 -21.99 2.44 21.27
N ASP A 101 -22.65 1.89 22.29
CA ASP A 101 -21.98 1.43 23.51
C ASP A 101 -21.11 0.18 23.24
N ALA A 102 -21.43 -0.60 22.19
CA ALA A 102 -20.76 -1.87 21.89
C ALA A 102 -19.27 -1.67 21.61
N TYR A 103 -18.91 -0.64 20.84
CA TYR A 103 -17.53 -0.37 20.46
C TYR A 103 -16.82 0.68 21.32
N ARG A 104 -17.49 1.26 22.34
CA ARG A 104 -16.91 2.35 23.14
C ARG A 104 -15.64 1.91 23.87
N GLY A 105 -15.63 0.73 24.47
CA GLY A 105 -14.45 0.19 25.16
C GLY A 105 -13.28 -0.07 24.20
N LEU A 106 -13.58 -0.64 23.02
CA LEU A 106 -12.57 -0.87 21.97
C LEU A 106 -11.99 0.44 21.45
N ALA A 107 -12.85 1.44 21.22
CA ALA A 107 -12.45 2.78 20.79
C ALA A 107 -11.54 3.47 21.81
N GLU A 108 -11.83 3.35 23.10
CA GLU A 108 -10.98 3.90 24.17
C GLU A 108 -9.60 3.25 24.20
N GLN A 109 -9.54 1.92 24.08
CA GLN A 109 -8.28 1.18 24.02
C GLN A 109 -7.45 1.55 22.77
N MET A 110 -8.12 1.72 21.64
CA MET A 110 -7.48 2.07 20.37
C MET A 110 -7.11 3.55 20.23
N ALA A 111 -7.55 4.42 21.14
CA ALA A 111 -7.21 5.84 21.10
C ALA A 111 -5.79 6.16 21.62
N GLY A 112 -5.06 5.19 22.20
CA GLY A 112 -3.71 5.41 22.75
C GLY A 112 -2.80 4.17 22.62
N GLY A 113 -1.74 4.27 21.81
CA GLY A 113 -0.77 3.18 21.62
C GLY A 113 -1.26 2.06 20.71
N SER A 114 -2.07 2.41 19.71
CA SER A 114 -2.74 1.46 18.83
C SER A 114 -1.86 1.01 17.64
N VAL A 115 -2.33 0.00 16.90
CA VAL A 115 -1.79 -0.39 15.60
C VAL A 115 -1.64 0.81 14.66
N LEU A 116 -2.56 1.78 14.69
CA LEU A 116 -2.47 2.97 13.84
C LEU A 116 -1.36 3.92 14.28
N ALA A 117 -1.08 4.03 15.58
CA ALA A 117 0.04 4.83 16.07
C ALA A 117 1.37 4.31 15.52
N ASP A 118 1.58 2.99 15.57
CA ASP A 118 2.78 2.32 15.04
C ASP A 118 2.90 2.48 13.52
N VAL A 119 1.80 2.30 12.80
CA VAL A 119 1.72 2.51 11.34
C VAL A 119 2.05 3.97 11.00
N VAL A 120 1.41 4.94 11.66
CA VAL A 120 1.65 6.38 11.44
C VAL A 120 3.08 6.77 11.73
N GLN A 121 3.67 6.23 12.80
CA GLN A 121 5.08 6.47 13.14
C GLN A 121 6.00 5.95 12.03
N ARG A 122 5.80 4.70 11.60
CA ARG A 122 6.60 4.07 10.53
C ARG A 122 6.49 4.83 9.22
N LEU A 123 5.29 5.25 8.84
CA LEU A 123 5.04 5.99 7.61
C LEU A 123 5.73 7.36 7.61
N ASN A 124 5.62 8.11 8.71
CA ASN A 124 6.24 9.43 8.82
C ASN A 124 7.78 9.39 8.86
N GLN A 125 8.39 8.22 9.10
CA GLN A 125 9.85 8.04 9.00
C GLN A 125 10.33 7.76 7.56
N ARG A 126 9.42 7.37 6.65
CA ARG A 126 9.75 6.86 5.32
C ARG A 126 9.17 7.69 4.18
N ILE A 127 8.04 8.37 4.40
CA ILE A 127 7.22 8.93 3.34
C ILE A 127 6.82 10.36 3.67
N GLU A 128 7.14 11.27 2.74
CA GLU A 128 6.66 12.64 2.74
C GLU A 128 5.53 12.81 1.72
N LEU A 129 4.41 13.38 2.16
CA LEU A 129 3.25 13.64 1.31
C LEU A 129 3.02 15.14 1.11
N PRO A 130 2.54 15.56 -0.09
CA PRO A 130 2.15 16.94 -0.34
C PRO A 130 0.95 17.40 0.51
N GLN A 131 0.05 16.48 0.88
CA GLN A 131 -1.05 16.70 1.81
C GLN A 131 -1.07 15.61 2.88
N SER A 132 -1.45 15.97 4.10
CA SER A 132 -1.58 15.00 5.18
C SER A 132 -2.78 14.07 4.94
N VAL A 133 -2.57 12.79 5.28
CA VAL A 133 -3.59 11.73 5.31
C VAL A 133 -3.90 11.38 6.76
N ALA A 134 -5.19 11.30 7.10
CA ALA A 134 -5.64 10.85 8.42
C ALA A 134 -5.81 9.33 8.45
N LEU A 135 -5.51 8.69 9.58
CA LEU A 135 -5.85 7.30 9.86
C LEU A 135 -6.76 7.28 11.10
N ARG A 136 -7.86 6.51 11.07
CA ARG A 136 -8.71 6.31 12.24
C ARG A 136 -9.44 4.98 12.24
N PHE A 137 -9.88 4.56 13.42
CA PHE A 137 -10.92 3.55 13.54
C PHE A 137 -12.32 4.18 13.50
N ALA A 138 -13.32 3.41 13.08
CA ALA A 138 -14.70 3.86 13.09
C ALA A 138 -15.68 2.69 13.26
N GLU A 139 -16.85 2.96 13.80
CA GLU A 139 -18.01 2.08 13.67
C GLU A 139 -18.67 2.36 12.31
N CYS A 140 -18.72 1.35 11.45
CA CYS A 140 -19.17 1.51 10.07
C CYS A 140 -20.52 0.85 9.79
N GLY A 141 -20.95 -0.08 10.63
CA GLY A 141 -22.09 -0.97 10.38
C GLY A 141 -21.77 -2.17 9.50
N GLU A 142 -20.52 -2.31 9.05
CA GLU A 142 -20.03 -3.42 8.24
C GLU A 142 -18.53 -3.63 8.46
N ALA A 143 -18.08 -4.88 8.33
CA ALA A 143 -16.69 -5.26 8.47
C ALA A 143 -15.90 -4.90 7.21
N ASN A 144 -15.23 -3.75 7.23
CA ASN A 144 -14.41 -3.30 6.10
C ASN A 144 -13.29 -2.32 6.51
N ALA A 145 -12.49 -1.89 5.53
CA ALA A 145 -11.58 -0.76 5.63
C ALA A 145 -11.61 0.04 4.32
N TYR A 146 -11.30 1.33 4.40
CA TYR A 146 -11.43 2.24 3.26
C TYR A 146 -10.37 3.33 3.28
N PHE A 147 -9.87 3.69 2.11
CA PHE A 147 -9.40 5.03 1.83
C PHE A 147 -10.54 5.90 1.27
N LEU A 148 -10.83 7.02 1.93
CA LEU A 148 -11.84 8.01 1.56
C LEU A 148 -11.17 9.23 0.91
N PRO A 149 -11.16 9.36 -0.43
CA PRO A 149 -10.37 10.37 -1.13
C PRO A 149 -10.75 11.81 -0.78
N ASP A 150 -12.05 12.10 -0.67
CA ASP A 150 -12.57 13.43 -0.36
C ASP A 150 -12.14 13.94 1.02
N GLN A 151 -11.96 13.00 1.96
CA GLN A 151 -11.54 13.28 3.34
C GLN A 151 -10.02 13.16 3.52
N ARG A 152 -9.31 12.53 2.56
CA ARG A 152 -7.93 12.04 2.70
C ARG A 152 -7.77 11.26 4.00
N GLU A 153 -8.61 10.25 4.14
CA GLU A 153 -8.72 9.49 5.38
C GLU A 153 -8.74 8.00 5.10
N VAL A 154 -7.86 7.27 5.77
CA VAL A 154 -7.94 5.83 5.92
C VAL A 154 -8.78 5.51 7.16
N ARG A 155 -9.78 4.67 6.97
CA ARG A 155 -10.76 4.28 7.98
C ARG A 155 -10.78 2.77 8.10
N LEU A 156 -10.51 2.25 9.29
CA LEU A 156 -10.64 0.84 9.61
C LEU A 156 -11.89 0.65 10.47
N CYS A 157 -12.82 -0.20 10.03
CA CYS A 157 -14.09 -0.39 10.72
C CYS A 157 -13.93 -1.36 11.89
N PHE A 158 -14.48 -1.07 13.08
CA PHE A 158 -14.37 -1.93 14.26
C PHE A 158 -14.91 -3.35 14.01
N GLU A 159 -15.95 -3.47 13.19
CA GLU A 159 -16.55 -4.73 12.78
C GLU A 159 -15.55 -5.65 12.07
N LEU A 160 -14.57 -5.07 11.36
CA LEU A 160 -13.50 -5.83 10.72
C LEU A 160 -12.62 -6.55 11.75
N PHE A 161 -12.40 -5.93 12.92
CA PHE A 161 -11.57 -6.48 13.99
C PHE A 161 -12.23 -7.72 14.56
N ASP A 162 -13.54 -7.65 14.82
CA ASP A 162 -14.32 -8.77 15.31
C ASP A 162 -14.28 -9.93 14.31
N GLN A 163 -14.52 -9.66 13.03
CA GLN A 163 -14.47 -10.69 11.98
C GLN A 163 -13.10 -11.36 11.89
N ILE A 164 -12.02 -10.57 11.92
CA ILE A 164 -10.65 -11.11 11.86
C ILE A 164 -10.34 -11.91 13.12
N ALA A 165 -10.72 -11.42 14.29
CA ALA A 165 -10.49 -12.11 15.55
C ALA A 165 -11.20 -13.48 15.56
N ASP A 166 -12.46 -13.53 15.15
CA ASP A 166 -13.24 -14.78 15.07
C ASP A 166 -12.64 -15.78 14.08
N LEU A 167 -12.14 -15.27 12.95
CA LEU A 167 -11.51 -16.06 11.90
C LEU A 167 -10.15 -16.64 12.38
N LEU A 168 -9.33 -15.81 13.03
CA LEU A 168 -8.01 -16.22 13.50
C LEU A 168 -8.05 -17.05 14.79
N ALA A 169 -9.07 -16.89 15.63
CA ALA A 169 -9.22 -17.66 16.86
C ALA A 169 -9.29 -19.18 16.60
N GLN A 170 -9.64 -19.60 15.40
CA GLN A 170 -9.67 -21.00 14.97
C GLN A 170 -8.30 -21.52 14.52
N GLN A 171 -7.31 -20.64 14.33
CA GLN A 171 -6.01 -20.93 13.71
C GLN A 171 -4.83 -20.83 14.71
N VAL A 172 -5.09 -20.35 15.92
CA VAL A 172 -4.08 -20.07 16.95
C VAL A 172 -4.39 -20.82 18.23
N GLU A 173 -3.34 -21.15 19.00
CA GLU A 173 -3.48 -21.98 20.20
C GLU A 173 -3.78 -21.16 21.46
N ASP A 174 -3.34 -19.89 21.49
CA ASP A 174 -3.44 -19.04 22.67
C ASP A 174 -3.77 -17.57 22.32
N GLU A 175 -4.16 -16.81 23.35
CA GLU A 175 -4.58 -15.42 23.22
C GLU A 175 -3.45 -14.46 22.81
N ALA A 176 -2.19 -14.78 23.15
CA ALA A 176 -1.05 -13.95 22.78
C ALA A 176 -0.75 -14.09 21.28
N GLN A 177 -0.81 -15.31 20.75
CA GLN A 177 -0.74 -15.58 19.31
C GLN A 177 -1.87 -14.90 18.56
N LEU A 178 -3.12 -14.98 19.06
CA LEU A 178 -4.26 -14.30 18.48
C LEU A 178 -4.02 -12.78 18.41
N THR A 179 -3.55 -12.20 19.51
CA THR A 179 -3.28 -10.76 19.61
C THR A 179 -2.22 -10.32 18.60
N HIS A 180 -1.11 -11.05 18.50
CA HIS A 180 -0.07 -10.73 17.52
C HIS A 180 -0.56 -10.89 16.08
N ALA A 181 -1.29 -11.97 15.79
CA ALA A 181 -1.82 -12.22 14.46
C ALA A 181 -2.81 -11.12 14.05
N LEU A 182 -3.74 -10.77 14.96
CA LEU A 182 -4.70 -9.68 14.76
C LEU A 182 -3.99 -8.35 14.49
N LYS A 183 -3.02 -7.95 15.33
CA LYS A 183 -2.21 -6.74 15.10
C LYS A 183 -1.52 -6.77 13.73
N GLY A 184 -0.97 -7.91 13.35
CA GLY A 184 -0.31 -8.13 12.08
C GLY A 184 -1.23 -7.90 10.87
N VAL A 185 -2.38 -8.56 10.89
CA VAL A 185 -3.41 -8.39 9.84
C VAL A 185 -3.90 -6.95 9.75
N LEU A 186 -4.20 -6.32 10.89
CA LEU A 186 -4.67 -4.94 10.92
C LEU A 186 -3.62 -3.95 10.41
N SER A 187 -2.34 -4.22 10.70
CA SER A 187 -1.24 -3.44 10.15
C SER A 187 -1.17 -3.57 8.63
N PHE A 188 -1.34 -4.79 8.10
CA PHE A 188 -1.40 -5.02 6.66
C PHE A 188 -2.57 -4.27 6.01
N VAL A 189 -3.79 -4.43 6.54
CA VAL A 189 -4.98 -3.73 6.02
C VAL A 189 -4.82 -2.21 6.08
N ALA A 190 -4.34 -1.68 7.21
CA ALA A 190 -4.08 -0.24 7.33
C ALA A 190 -3.08 0.25 6.27
N LEU A 191 -2.01 -0.51 6.02
CA LEU A 191 -0.99 -0.14 5.03
C LEU A 191 -1.49 -0.31 3.60
N HIS A 192 -2.36 -1.27 3.32
CA HIS A 192 -3.05 -1.41 2.05
C HIS A 192 -3.87 -0.15 1.73
N GLU A 193 -4.73 0.29 2.65
CA GLU A 193 -5.51 1.52 2.47
C GLU A 193 -4.63 2.78 2.39
N VAL A 194 -3.53 2.82 3.13
CA VAL A 194 -2.53 3.89 3.00
C VAL A 194 -1.89 3.86 1.61
N GLY A 195 -1.71 2.70 0.99
CA GLY A 195 -1.25 2.57 -0.39
C GLY A 195 -2.14 3.35 -1.36
N HIS A 196 -3.46 3.16 -1.28
CA HIS A 196 -4.42 3.95 -2.07
C HIS A 196 -4.28 5.44 -1.78
N ALA A 197 -4.14 5.82 -0.50
CA ALA A 197 -3.95 7.20 -0.11
C ALA A 197 -2.69 7.82 -0.74
N VAL A 198 -1.58 7.08 -0.74
CA VAL A 198 -0.31 7.51 -1.32
C VAL A 198 -0.42 7.66 -2.83
N VAL A 199 -1.04 6.69 -3.52
CA VAL A 199 -1.29 6.75 -4.96
C VAL A 199 -2.09 7.99 -5.33
N ALA A 200 -3.21 8.23 -4.64
CA ALA A 200 -4.08 9.37 -4.90
C ALA A 200 -3.40 10.71 -4.60
N VAL A 201 -2.82 10.86 -3.40
CA VAL A 201 -2.25 12.13 -2.91
C VAL A 201 -0.99 12.53 -3.68
N ARG A 202 -0.18 11.56 -4.14
CA ARG A 202 0.99 11.84 -4.99
C ARG A 202 0.69 11.73 -6.48
N SER A 203 -0.55 11.41 -6.85
CA SER A 203 -0.99 11.21 -8.24
C SER A 203 -0.06 10.25 -9.00
N LEU A 204 0.23 9.11 -8.37
CA LEU A 204 1.16 8.13 -8.94
C LEU A 204 0.53 7.43 -10.14
N PRO A 205 1.27 7.23 -11.25
CA PRO A 205 0.76 6.49 -12.40
C PRO A 205 0.73 5.00 -12.09
N MET A 206 -0.46 4.38 -12.16
CA MET A 206 -0.62 2.93 -11.99
C MET A 206 -0.79 2.24 -13.34
N ILE A 207 0.06 1.24 -13.58
CA ILE A 207 -0.08 0.28 -14.68
C ILE A 207 -0.33 -1.08 -14.04
N GLY A 208 -1.38 -1.78 -14.49
CA GLY A 208 -1.83 -3.03 -13.88
C GLY A 208 -2.90 -2.79 -12.82
N ASN A 209 -3.03 -3.74 -11.89
CA ASN A 209 -4.03 -3.70 -10.83
C ASN A 209 -3.51 -2.93 -9.61
N GLU A 210 -4.18 -1.82 -9.25
CA GLU A 210 -3.82 -1.00 -8.09
C GLU A 210 -3.89 -1.80 -6.78
N GLU A 211 -4.89 -2.67 -6.61
CA GLU A 211 -5.06 -3.52 -5.42
C GLU A 211 -3.82 -4.39 -5.16
N THR A 212 -3.29 -4.99 -6.23
CA THR A 212 -2.07 -5.79 -6.13
C THR A 212 -0.84 -4.90 -5.88
N ALA A 213 -0.82 -3.67 -6.39
CA ALA A 213 0.26 -2.73 -6.13
C ALA A 213 0.26 -2.28 -4.65
N VAL A 214 -0.90 -2.00 -4.08
CA VAL A 214 -1.01 -1.57 -2.67
C VAL A 214 -0.83 -2.72 -1.67
N ASP A 215 -1.15 -3.97 -2.05
CA ASP A 215 -0.71 -5.15 -1.29
C ASP A 215 0.83 -5.25 -1.25
N GLN A 216 1.51 -5.01 -2.39
CA GLN A 216 2.98 -4.97 -2.43
C GLN A 216 3.54 -3.84 -1.56
N PHE A 217 2.89 -2.68 -1.56
CA PHE A 217 3.27 -1.54 -0.71
C PHE A 217 3.21 -1.92 0.76
N ALA A 218 2.12 -2.57 1.19
CA ALA A 218 1.95 -3.03 2.55
C ALA A 218 3.07 -4.03 2.95
N VAL A 219 3.33 -5.04 2.13
CA VAL A 219 4.43 -5.99 2.38
C VAL A 219 5.77 -5.27 2.47
N TRP A 220 6.10 -4.39 1.52
CA TRP A 220 7.36 -3.66 1.48
C TRP A 220 7.62 -2.83 2.76
N LEU A 221 6.58 -2.24 3.35
CA LEU A 221 6.71 -1.49 4.60
C LEU A 221 6.77 -2.39 5.84
N LEU A 222 6.09 -3.53 5.82
CA LEU A 222 6.05 -4.48 6.94
C LEU A 222 7.37 -5.22 7.10
N VAL A 223 7.96 -5.74 6.02
CA VAL A 223 9.13 -6.65 6.08
C VAL A 223 10.39 -6.09 6.73
N ASP A 224 10.46 -4.77 6.92
CA ASP A 224 11.55 -4.10 7.63
C ASP A 224 11.25 -3.88 9.13
N GLY A 225 10.07 -4.25 9.60
CA GLY A 225 9.66 -4.19 11.00
C GLY A 225 10.13 -5.39 11.80
N LYS A 226 10.31 -5.21 13.12
CA LYS A 226 10.67 -6.29 14.05
C LYS A 226 9.71 -7.48 13.95
N ASP A 227 8.41 -7.20 13.88
CA ASP A 227 7.33 -8.20 13.78
C ASP A 227 6.74 -8.26 12.37
N GLY A 228 7.49 -7.76 11.38
CA GLY A 228 7.06 -7.60 9.99
C GLY A 228 6.70 -8.90 9.29
N ASP A 229 7.54 -9.92 9.48
CA ASP A 229 7.34 -11.24 8.89
C ASP A 229 6.06 -11.86 9.41
N LEU A 230 5.84 -11.78 10.73
CA LEU A 230 4.63 -12.26 11.36
C LEU A 230 3.40 -11.51 10.83
N ALA A 231 3.47 -10.18 10.67
CA ALA A 231 2.36 -9.41 10.13
C ALA A 231 1.95 -9.83 8.70
N VAL A 232 2.93 -10.03 7.81
CA VAL A 232 2.67 -10.49 6.43
C VAL A 232 2.11 -11.91 6.43
N LEU A 233 2.65 -12.79 7.26
CA LEU A 233 2.20 -14.17 7.38
C LEU A 233 0.80 -14.27 7.99
N SER A 234 0.47 -13.46 8.99
CA SER A 234 -0.88 -13.40 9.57
C SER A 234 -1.90 -12.88 8.55
N ALA A 235 -1.54 -11.90 7.73
CA ALA A 235 -2.39 -11.46 6.62
C ALA A 235 -2.62 -12.57 5.58
N ALA A 236 -1.56 -13.30 5.19
CA ALA A 236 -1.69 -14.47 4.33
C ALA A 236 -2.63 -15.51 4.97
N ALA A 237 -2.41 -15.87 6.23
CA ALA A 237 -3.26 -16.81 6.96
C ALA A 237 -4.73 -16.40 6.97
N ALA A 238 -5.00 -15.11 7.13
CA ALA A 238 -6.35 -14.62 7.12
C ALA A 238 -7.03 -14.80 5.74
N PHE A 239 -6.32 -14.56 4.63
CA PHE A 239 -6.84 -14.87 3.30
C PHE A 239 -7.05 -16.37 3.09
N ALA A 240 -6.12 -17.22 3.55
CA ALA A 240 -6.28 -18.67 3.49
C ALA A 240 -7.53 -19.16 4.24
N ALA A 241 -7.85 -18.51 5.36
CA ALA A 241 -9.04 -18.78 6.16
C ALA A 241 -10.31 -18.09 5.65
N GLY A 242 -10.26 -17.43 4.48
CA GLY A 242 -11.42 -16.81 3.86
C GLY A 242 -11.81 -15.50 4.51
N MET A 243 -10.83 -14.63 4.81
CA MET A 243 -11.08 -13.20 5.01
C MET A 243 -11.56 -12.60 3.69
N THR A 244 -12.79 -12.95 3.32
CA THR A 244 -13.42 -12.47 2.11
C THR A 244 -14.04 -11.12 2.42
N LEU A 245 -13.30 -10.06 2.09
CA LEU A 245 -13.88 -8.74 1.84
C LEU A 245 -14.32 -8.61 0.37
N ASP A 246 -14.02 -9.62 -0.45
CA ASP A 246 -14.08 -9.56 -1.89
C ASP A 246 -15.43 -9.99 -2.48
N ASP A 247 -15.97 -9.11 -3.32
CA ASP A 247 -16.87 -9.48 -4.40
C ASP A 247 -16.07 -10.29 -5.45
N PRO A 248 -16.53 -11.46 -5.92
CA PRO A 248 -15.89 -12.18 -7.03
C PRO A 248 -15.75 -11.35 -8.32
N ALA A 249 -16.53 -10.28 -8.47
CA ALA A 249 -16.41 -9.29 -9.55
C ALA A 249 -15.63 -8.01 -9.13
N GLY A 250 -15.09 -7.99 -7.91
CA GLY A 250 -14.31 -6.91 -7.34
C GLY A 250 -12.91 -6.78 -7.97
N ALA A 251 -12.25 -5.66 -7.68
CA ALA A 251 -10.93 -5.34 -8.22
C ALA A 251 -9.79 -6.13 -7.55
N HIS A 252 -10.01 -6.66 -6.34
CA HIS A 252 -9.01 -7.44 -5.62
C HIS A 252 -8.71 -8.77 -6.31
N ALA A 253 -7.47 -9.24 -6.14
CA ALA A 253 -7.12 -10.61 -6.51
C ALA A 253 -7.81 -11.59 -5.54
N SER A 254 -8.09 -12.81 -5.99
CA SER A 254 -8.72 -13.83 -5.12
C SER A 254 -7.88 -14.08 -3.85
N ASP A 255 -8.55 -14.48 -2.76
CA ASP A 255 -7.90 -14.82 -1.48
C ASP A 255 -6.71 -15.79 -1.67
N ALA A 256 -6.85 -16.80 -2.53
CA ALA A 256 -5.77 -17.74 -2.85
C ALA A 256 -4.58 -17.05 -3.56
N GLN A 257 -4.85 -16.11 -4.46
CA GLN A 257 -3.80 -15.35 -5.14
C GLN A 257 -3.11 -14.38 -4.18
N ARG A 258 -3.86 -13.70 -3.31
CA ARG A 258 -3.30 -12.82 -2.27
C ARG A 258 -2.42 -13.60 -1.29
N TYR A 259 -2.87 -14.78 -0.84
CA TYR A 259 -2.07 -15.69 -0.03
C TYR A 259 -0.70 -15.97 -0.66
N TYR A 260 -0.69 -16.52 -1.89
CA TYR A 260 0.57 -16.91 -2.53
C TYR A 260 1.45 -15.71 -2.88
N ASN A 261 0.86 -14.55 -3.18
CA ASN A 261 1.61 -13.32 -3.42
C ASN A 261 2.31 -12.82 -2.15
N LEU A 262 1.60 -12.70 -1.03
CA LEU A 262 2.17 -12.25 0.24
C LEU A 262 3.32 -13.17 0.70
N VAL A 263 3.08 -14.49 0.70
CA VAL A 263 4.10 -15.48 1.09
C VAL A 263 5.31 -15.40 0.14
N CYS A 264 5.09 -15.23 -1.16
CA CYS A 264 6.17 -15.09 -2.13
C CYS A 264 6.98 -13.81 -1.94
N TRP A 265 6.34 -12.65 -1.78
CA TRP A 265 7.07 -11.39 -1.59
C TRP A 265 7.85 -11.39 -0.27
N LEU A 266 7.31 -11.99 0.79
CA LEU A 266 8.05 -12.22 2.03
C LEU A 266 9.28 -13.12 1.80
N ALA A 267 9.11 -14.23 1.07
CA ALA A 267 10.20 -15.13 0.69
C ALA A 267 11.29 -14.40 -0.10
N GLY A 268 10.90 -13.53 -1.02
CA GLY A 268 11.80 -12.77 -1.89
C GLY A 268 12.66 -11.74 -1.15
N GLY A 269 12.22 -11.27 0.02
CA GLY A 269 12.97 -10.29 0.82
C GLY A 269 14.21 -10.84 1.52
N ASN A 270 14.34 -12.16 1.69
CA ASN A 270 15.47 -12.76 2.39
C ASN A 270 15.60 -14.28 2.12
N ALA A 271 16.79 -14.76 1.77
CA ALA A 271 17.03 -16.19 1.49
C ALA A 271 16.71 -17.13 2.68
N LYS A 272 16.95 -16.70 3.92
CA LYS A 272 16.57 -17.44 5.13
C LYS A 272 15.05 -17.51 5.28
N ARG A 273 14.35 -16.38 5.05
CA ARG A 273 12.87 -16.36 5.04
C ARG A 273 12.32 -17.33 4.00
N LYS A 274 12.90 -17.31 2.79
CA LYS A 274 12.48 -18.20 1.69
C LYS A 274 12.46 -19.67 2.10
N GLN A 275 13.53 -20.15 2.73
CA GLN A 275 13.57 -21.54 3.18
C GLN A 275 12.48 -21.83 4.22
N GLN A 276 12.31 -20.94 5.21
CA GLN A 276 11.31 -21.11 6.26
C GLN A 276 9.88 -21.15 5.71
N VAL A 277 9.52 -20.23 4.81
CA VAL A 277 8.15 -20.16 4.29
C VAL A 277 7.82 -21.25 3.27
N MET A 278 8.81 -21.79 2.55
CA MET A 278 8.59 -22.93 1.66
C MET A 278 8.20 -24.19 2.43
N GLU A 279 8.78 -24.40 3.61
CA GLU A 279 8.48 -25.54 4.48
C GLU A 279 7.18 -25.29 5.27
N ASP A 280 7.05 -24.14 5.94
CA ASP A 280 5.99 -23.88 6.93
C ASP A 280 4.68 -23.33 6.30
N TRP A 281 4.74 -22.78 5.08
CA TRP A 281 3.59 -22.09 4.44
C TRP A 281 3.23 -22.65 3.07
N ALA A 282 3.62 -23.90 2.79
CA ALA A 282 3.26 -24.66 1.59
C ALA A 282 3.41 -23.86 0.27
N LEU A 283 4.43 -23.00 0.17
CA LEU A 283 4.73 -22.25 -1.04
C LEU A 283 5.29 -23.22 -2.09
N PRO A 284 4.60 -23.47 -3.22
CA PRO A 284 5.09 -24.42 -4.21
C PRO A 284 6.46 -24.01 -4.75
N ALA A 285 7.36 -24.98 -4.95
CA ALA A 285 8.69 -24.71 -5.46
C ALA A 285 8.66 -23.95 -6.80
N SER A 286 7.67 -24.24 -7.65
CA SER A 286 7.41 -23.53 -8.90
C SER A 286 7.10 -22.04 -8.69
N ARG A 287 6.27 -21.70 -7.69
CA ARG A 287 5.95 -20.31 -7.32
C ARG A 287 7.17 -19.60 -6.72
N ALA A 288 7.99 -20.32 -5.96
CA ALA A 288 9.14 -19.77 -5.24
C ALA A 288 10.30 -19.33 -6.16
N VAL A 289 10.34 -19.77 -7.43
CA VAL A 289 11.41 -19.43 -8.38
C VAL A 289 11.52 -17.92 -8.59
N GLY A 290 10.37 -17.24 -8.80
CA GLY A 290 10.33 -15.81 -9.15
C GLY A 290 10.36 -14.83 -7.96
N CYS A 291 10.22 -15.33 -6.73
CA CYS A 291 9.92 -14.48 -5.58
C CYS A 291 10.97 -13.40 -5.26
N GLU A 292 12.26 -13.72 -5.39
CA GLU A 292 13.34 -12.76 -5.16
C GLU A 292 13.29 -11.62 -6.17
N GLU A 293 13.02 -11.94 -7.44
CA GLU A 293 12.91 -10.95 -8.50
C GLU A 293 11.66 -10.08 -8.32
N GLU A 294 10.52 -10.68 -7.99
CA GLU A 294 9.29 -9.93 -7.68
C GLU A 294 9.48 -8.96 -6.51
N PHE A 295 10.12 -9.41 -5.43
CA PHE A 295 10.41 -8.53 -4.29
C PHE A 295 11.39 -7.42 -4.64
N ARG A 296 12.39 -7.70 -5.48
CA ARG A 296 13.31 -6.68 -5.99
C ARG A 296 12.59 -5.65 -6.84
N GLN A 297 11.68 -6.07 -7.73
CA GLN A 297 10.91 -5.17 -8.58
C GLN A 297 9.95 -4.29 -7.77
N LEU A 298 9.20 -4.87 -6.83
CA LEU A 298 8.26 -4.11 -6.00
C LEU A 298 8.98 -3.09 -5.11
N SER A 299 10.09 -3.49 -4.48
CA SER A 299 10.83 -2.60 -3.56
C SER A 299 11.47 -1.44 -4.32
N GLN A 300 12.13 -1.71 -5.44
CA GLN A 300 12.70 -0.65 -6.28
C GLN A 300 11.62 0.22 -6.94
N GLY A 301 10.49 -0.37 -7.32
CA GLY A 301 9.34 0.33 -7.89
C GLY A 301 8.80 1.37 -6.92
N TRP A 302 8.44 0.95 -5.70
CA TRP A 302 7.93 1.84 -4.66
C TRP A 302 8.97 2.87 -4.22
N GLN A 303 10.24 2.50 -4.08
CA GLN A 303 11.31 3.47 -3.80
C GLN A 303 11.39 4.56 -4.87
N ARG A 304 11.37 4.20 -6.17
CA ARG A 304 11.43 5.18 -7.27
C ARG A 304 10.17 6.05 -7.30
N LEU A 305 8.99 5.44 -7.16
CA LEU A 305 7.73 6.18 -7.15
C LEU A 305 7.70 7.21 -6.02
N LEU A 306 8.26 6.88 -4.84
CA LEU A 306 8.26 7.73 -3.66
C LEU A 306 9.39 8.75 -3.58
N GLN A 307 10.34 8.74 -4.51
CA GLN A 307 11.38 9.77 -4.53
C GLN A 307 10.76 11.18 -4.62
N PRO A 308 11.37 12.19 -3.97
CA PRO A 308 10.95 13.57 -4.13
C PRO A 308 10.99 13.94 -5.61
N VAL A 309 9.85 14.30 -6.19
CA VAL A 309 9.83 14.82 -7.55
C VAL A 309 10.42 16.22 -7.50
N ALA A 310 11.55 16.45 -8.17
CA ALA A 310 12.04 17.79 -8.38
C ALA A 310 10.95 18.55 -9.16
N VAL A 311 10.35 19.58 -8.53
CA VAL A 311 9.45 20.48 -9.24
C VAL A 311 10.29 21.18 -10.30
N ALA A 312 10.17 20.73 -11.54
CA ALA A 312 10.67 21.52 -12.67
C ALA A 312 9.92 22.85 -12.60
N GLN A 313 10.64 23.92 -12.26
CA GLN A 313 10.07 25.25 -12.37
C GLN A 313 9.61 25.42 -13.83
N PRO A 314 8.39 25.91 -14.08
CA PRO A 314 8.01 26.25 -15.44
C PRO A 314 9.08 27.22 -15.96
N ALA A 315 9.72 26.85 -17.07
CA ALA A 315 10.69 27.72 -17.72
C ALA A 315 10.02 29.07 -17.89
N ALA A 316 10.59 30.11 -17.26
CA ALA A 316 10.09 31.46 -17.38
C ALA A 316 9.89 31.75 -18.87
N GLU A 317 8.64 31.97 -19.28
CA GLU A 317 8.33 32.46 -20.61
C GLU A 317 9.14 33.74 -20.79
N LYS A 318 10.16 33.68 -21.64
CA LYS A 318 10.83 34.88 -22.11
C LYS A 318 9.78 35.65 -22.89
N SER A 319 9.22 36.69 -22.29
CA SER A 319 8.43 37.67 -23.03
C SER A 319 9.34 38.24 -24.11
N ALA A 320 8.99 37.95 -25.36
CA ALA A 320 9.58 38.61 -26.50
C ALA A 320 9.12 40.08 -26.43
N SER A 321 10.00 40.95 -25.98
CA SER A 321 9.84 42.40 -26.14
C SER A 321 9.79 42.70 -27.63
N ALA A 322 8.63 43.18 -28.09
CA ALA A 322 8.45 43.71 -29.42
C ALA A 322 9.32 44.95 -29.60
N GLU A 323 10.47 44.80 -30.27
CA GLU A 323 11.16 45.93 -30.87
C GLU A 323 10.36 46.43 -32.08
N THR A 324 9.87 47.66 -31.98
CA THR A 324 9.25 48.39 -33.09
C THR A 324 10.35 48.86 -34.04
N PRO A 325 10.29 48.61 -35.36
CA PRO A 325 11.25 49.19 -36.27
C PRO A 325 10.92 50.67 -36.48
N ALA A 326 11.90 51.53 -36.22
CA ALA A 326 11.86 52.93 -36.57
C ALA A 326 11.78 53.11 -38.10
N ALA A 327 10.96 54.08 -38.50
CA ALA A 327 10.71 54.47 -39.88
C ALA A 327 11.99 54.96 -40.60
N GLN A 328 12.16 54.54 -41.85
CA GLN A 328 12.88 55.30 -42.86
C GLN A 328 11.91 55.70 -43.97
N GLN A 329 11.76 57.01 -44.14
CA GLN A 329 11.06 57.63 -45.26
C GLN A 329 11.99 57.80 -46.46
N GLY A 330 11.38 57.79 -47.65
CA GLY A 330 11.96 58.27 -48.91
C GLY A 330 12.13 57.14 -49.92
N ALA A 331 11.69 57.24 -51.16
CA ALA A 331 10.99 58.25 -51.93
C ALA A 331 10.54 57.57 -53.24
N GLY A 332 9.49 58.08 -53.87
CA GLY A 332 9.33 57.91 -55.33
C GLY A 332 8.02 57.29 -55.79
N ALA A 333 7.13 58.19 -56.25
CA ALA A 333 6.33 58.09 -57.48
C ALA A 333 5.35 56.92 -57.68
N ALA A 334 4.06 57.29 -57.69
CA ALA A 334 2.99 56.65 -58.48
C ALA A 334 3.19 56.94 -60.01
N PRO A 335 2.31 56.50 -60.95
CA PRO A 335 1.13 55.64 -60.81
C PRO A 335 0.94 54.56 -61.94
N ALA A 336 -0.04 53.69 -61.69
CA ALA A 336 -1.10 53.17 -62.59
C ALA A 336 -0.81 52.57 -63.99
N ALA A 337 -1.30 51.33 -64.19
CA ALA A 337 -2.17 50.87 -65.29
C ALA A 337 -2.52 49.38 -64.96
N GLU A 338 -3.74 48.99 -64.59
CA GLU A 338 -4.99 48.83 -65.35
C GLU A 338 -4.99 47.66 -66.39
N SER A 339 -6.16 47.02 -66.49
CA SER A 339 -6.58 45.87 -67.32
C SER A 339 -6.25 44.47 -66.76
N ALA A 340 -7.18 43.61 -66.35
CA ALA A 340 -8.44 43.10 -66.91
C ALA A 340 -8.26 41.81 -67.75
N ALA A 341 -8.98 40.78 -67.28
CA ALA A 341 -9.72 39.76 -68.01
C ALA A 341 -9.01 38.53 -68.63
N ASP A 342 -9.84 37.46 -68.64
CA ASP A 342 -9.82 36.21 -69.40
C ASP A 342 -8.83 35.13 -68.92
N GLY A 343 -9.22 33.91 -68.53
CA GLY A 343 -10.38 33.09 -68.92
C GLY A 343 -9.93 32.08 -69.97
N GLU A 344 -9.77 30.80 -69.62
CA GLU A 344 -9.96 29.65 -70.54
C GLU A 344 -9.91 28.31 -69.77
N SER A 345 -10.80 27.40 -70.16
CA SER A 345 -10.98 26.02 -69.71
C SER A 345 -10.10 25.01 -70.47
N ALA A 346 -9.83 23.85 -69.85
CA ALA A 346 -9.77 22.47 -70.44
C ALA A 346 -9.10 21.55 -69.37
N LYS A 347 -9.59 20.41 -68.87
CA LYS A 347 -10.35 19.22 -69.32
C LYS A 347 -9.58 18.27 -70.26
N HIS A 348 -9.48 17.00 -69.81
CA HIS A 348 -8.89 15.76 -70.39
C HIS A 348 -7.39 15.60 -70.07
N ASP A 349 -6.89 14.49 -69.52
CA ASP A 349 -7.38 13.10 -69.37
C ASP A 349 -7.27 12.57 -67.93
#